data_AF-A0A2G6F950-F1
#
_entry.id   AF-A0A2G6F950-F1
#
_cell.length_a   1.000
_cell.length_b   1.000
_cell.length_c   1.000
_cell.angle_alpha   90.00
_cell.angle_beta   90.00
_cell.angle_gamma   90.00
#
_symmetry.space_group_name_H-M   'P 1'
#
loop_
_entity.id
_entity.type
_entity.pdbx_description
1 polymer ?
#
loop_
_entity_poly.entity_id
_entity_poly.type
_entity_poly.pdbx_seq_one_letter_code
_entity_poly.pdbx_strand_id
1 'polypeptide(L)'
;MSQDKIYCGNGKVIKTQYGELMRLSFSKEDIEKLSEQSNGSDSGWVNVTVKQRREPSAGGMTHYLEVDTWKPENSGNTAAPAANSNEEELTAEDLPF
;
A
#
# COMPACT_ATOMS: atom_id res chain seq x y z
N MET A 1 10.47 0.28 16.46
CA MET A 1 11.59 0.47 15.51
C MET A 1 11.26 1.70 14.67
N SER A 2 12.09 2.73 14.68
CA SER A 2 11.89 3.91 13.85
C SER A 2 11.92 3.46 12.38
N GLN A 3 10.77 3.44 11.70
CA GLN A 3 10.73 3.19 10.27
C GLN A 3 11.45 4.34 9.58
N ASP A 4 12.64 4.07 9.03
CA ASP A 4 13.38 5.04 8.25
C ASP A 4 12.56 5.43 7.02
N LYS A 5 12.37 6.73 6.84
CA LYS A 5 11.58 7.28 5.74
C LYS A 5 12.37 7.16 4.45
N ILE A 6 11.85 6.37 3.51
CA ILE A 6 12.43 6.24 2.17
C ILE A 6 11.80 7.31 1.29
N TYR A 7 12.57 8.35 0.96
CA TYR A 7 12.12 9.40 0.03
C TYR A 7 12.42 9.00 -1.42
N CYS A 8 11.45 9.19 -2.31
CA CYS A 8 11.57 8.81 -3.72
C CYS A 8 10.90 9.82 -4.65
N GLY A 9 11.67 10.74 -5.23
CA GLY A 9 11.17 11.71 -6.20
C GLY A 9 10.51 12.96 -5.61
N ASN A 10 10.06 13.84 -6.51
CA ASN A 10 9.54 15.16 -6.21
C ASN A 10 8.23 15.44 -6.94
N GLY A 11 7.40 16.31 -6.36
CA GLY A 11 6.15 16.76 -6.97
C GLY A 11 6.05 18.28 -7.09
N LYS A 12 5.40 18.75 -8.14
CA LYS A 12 5.06 20.16 -8.34
C LYS A 12 3.63 20.29 -8.85
N VAL A 13 2.89 21.20 -8.25
CA VAL A 13 1.56 21.58 -8.75
C VAL A 13 1.72 22.55 -9.93
N ILE A 14 1.09 22.22 -11.05
CA ILE A 14 1.03 23.05 -12.25
C ILE A 14 -0.42 23.49 -12.41
N LYS A 15 -0.66 24.81 -12.39
CA LYS A 15 -1.99 25.37 -12.63
C LYS A 15 -2.24 25.43 -14.13
N THR A 16 -3.38 24.89 -14.56
CA THR A 16 -3.83 24.93 -15.95
C THR A 16 -5.23 25.55 -16.02
N GLN A 17 -5.68 25.89 -17.22
CA GLN A 17 -7.04 26.39 -17.45
C GLN A 17 -8.15 25.39 -17.07
N TYR A 18 -7.81 24.10 -16.93
CA TYR A 18 -8.75 23.03 -16.60
C TYR A 18 -8.62 22.53 -15.16
N GLY A 19 -7.81 23.21 -14.33
CA GLY A 19 -7.55 22.83 -12.94
C GLY A 19 -6.07 22.58 -12.64
N GLU A 20 -5.81 22.05 -11.45
CA GLU A 20 -4.46 21.79 -10.96
C GLU A 20 -3.98 20.38 -11.36
N LEU A 21 -2.78 20.30 -11.93
CA LEU A 21 -2.11 19.05 -12.26
C LEU A 21 -0.93 18.83 -11.33
N MET A 22 -0.80 17.62 -10.80
CA MET A 22 0.39 17.22 -10.05
C MET A 22 1.42 16.58 -10.99
N ARG A 23 2.50 17.31 -11.26
CA ARG A 23 3.66 16.76 -11.98
C ARG A 23 4.57 16.05 -10.99
N LEU A 24 4.82 14.77 -11.24
CA LEU A 24 5.80 13.98 -10.51
C LEU A 24 7.09 13.89 -11.30
N SER A 25 8.22 13.81 -10.62
CA SER A 25 9.54 13.69 -11.22
C SER A 25 10.39 12.74 -10.39
N PHE A 26 10.92 11.74 -11.07
CA PHE A 26 11.77 10.70 -10.49
C PHE A 26 13.14 10.78 -11.14
N SER A 27 14.18 10.79 -10.31
CA SER A 27 15.54 10.55 -10.79
C SER A 27 15.74 9.07 -11.09
N LYS A 28 16.86 8.72 -11.73
CA LYS A 28 17.23 7.32 -11.95
C LYS A 28 17.35 6.55 -10.62
N GLU A 29 17.96 7.16 -9.62
CA GLU A 29 18.09 6.58 -8.27
C GLU A 29 16.72 6.34 -7.61
N ASP A 30 15.75 7.24 -7.83
CA ASP A 30 14.40 7.04 -7.31
C ASP A 30 13.71 5.83 -7.95
N ILE A 31 13.90 5.63 -9.25
CA ILE A 31 13.33 4.49 -9.98
C ILE A 31 13.96 3.18 -9.50
N GLU A 32 15.27 3.17 -9.25
CA GLU A 32 15.98 2.01 -8.71
C GLU A 32 15.44 1.66 -7.31
N LYS A 33 15.27 2.64 -6.42
CA LYS A 33 14.65 2.44 -5.10
C LYS A 33 13.23 1.88 -5.20
N LEU A 34 12.42 2.40 -6.12
CA LEU A 34 11.07 1.87 -6.35
C LEU A 34 11.13 0.42 -6.84
N SER A 35 12.02 0.09 -7.77
CA SER A 35 12.22 -1.28 -8.25
C SER A 35 12.65 -2.24 -7.13
N GLU A 36 13.58 -1.82 -6.27
CA GLU A 36 14.01 -2.60 -5.11
C GLU A 36 12.84 -2.89 -4.16
N GLN A 37 12.01 -1.88 -3.88
CA GLN A 37 10.83 -2.03 -3.03
C GLN A 37 9.76 -2.91 -3.68
N SER A 38 9.57 -2.83 -5.00
CA SER A 38 8.58 -3.66 -5.71
C SER A 38 8.97 -5.13 -5.67
N ASN A 39 10.24 -5.44 -5.90
CA ASN A 39 10.80 -6.80 -5.87
C ASN A 39 10.72 -7.41 -4.45
N GLY A 40 10.77 -6.59 -3.41
CA GLY A 40 10.58 -7.01 -2.02
C GLY A 40 9.12 -7.15 -1.57
N SER A 41 8.17 -6.91 -2.46
CA SER A 41 6.73 -7.04 -2.21
C SER A 41 6.16 -8.26 -2.96
N ASP A 42 5.35 -9.07 -2.29
CA ASP A 42 4.72 -10.25 -2.92
C ASP A 42 3.72 -9.87 -4.01
N SER A 43 3.25 -8.62 -4.00
CA SER A 43 2.26 -8.09 -4.93
C SER A 43 2.87 -7.41 -6.17
N GLY A 44 4.18 -7.13 -6.15
CA GLY A 44 4.86 -6.35 -7.19
C GLY A 44 4.55 -4.84 -7.19
N TRP A 45 3.73 -4.35 -6.25
CA TRP A 45 3.36 -2.94 -6.14
C TRP A 45 4.23 -2.18 -5.16
N VAL A 46 4.39 -0.88 -5.41
CA VAL A 46 5.00 0.05 -4.47
C VAL A 46 4.03 1.17 -4.19
N ASN A 47 3.72 1.35 -2.91
CA ASN A 47 2.86 2.43 -2.46
C ASN A 47 3.73 3.62 -2.08
N VAL A 48 3.37 4.81 -2.58
CA VAL A 48 4.06 6.07 -2.29
C VAL A 48 3.05 7.11 -1.84
N THR A 49 3.37 7.81 -0.76
CA THR A 49 2.57 8.92 -0.24
C THR A 49 3.15 10.24 -0.72
N VAL A 50 2.33 11.04 -1.41
CA VAL A 50 2.71 12.41 -1.80
C VAL A 50 2.40 13.37 -0.65
N LYS A 51 3.43 14.07 -0.16
CA LYS A 51 3.33 15.01 0.96
C LYS A 51 3.72 16.41 0.53
N GLN A 52 2.97 17.40 0.99
CA GLN A 52 3.26 18.81 0.73
C GLN A 52 4.46 19.25 1.59
N ARG A 53 5.37 20.02 0.99
CA ARG A 53 6.47 20.66 1.72
C ARG A 53 5.96 21.89 2.47
N ARG A 54 6.59 22.17 3.61
CA ARG A 54 6.38 23.43 4.34
C ARG A 54 6.86 24.63 3.52
N GLU A 55 7.99 24.47 2.86
CA GLU A 55 8.57 25.48 1.96
C GLU A 55 8.88 24.85 0.60
N PRO A 56 8.61 25.55 -0.52
CA PRO A 56 9.03 25.09 -1.84
C PRO A 56 10.55 24.89 -1.88
N SER A 57 11.02 23.86 -2.59
CA SER A 57 12.47 23.71 -2.78
C SER A 57 13.05 24.83 -3.66
N ALA A 58 14.37 24.97 -3.68
CA ALA A 58 15.07 25.90 -4.57
C ALA A 58 14.69 25.73 -6.06
N GLY A 59 14.31 24.53 -6.49
CA GLY A 59 13.79 24.24 -7.84
C GLY A 59 12.28 24.45 -8.02
N GLY A 60 11.60 25.02 -7.03
CA GLY A 60 10.15 25.27 -7.04
C GLY A 60 9.28 24.02 -6.89
N MET A 61 9.81 22.94 -6.31
CA MET A 61 9.05 21.72 -6.05
C MET A 61 8.29 21.87 -4.74
N THR A 62 6.98 21.66 -4.77
CA THR A 62 6.06 21.91 -3.64
C THR A 62 5.72 20.65 -2.87
N HIS A 63 5.97 19.47 -3.43
CA HIS A 63 5.68 18.18 -2.82
C HIS A 63 6.90 17.27 -2.86
N TYR A 64 6.92 16.29 -1.96
CA TYR A 64 7.87 15.19 -1.94
C TYR A 64 7.09 13.88 -1.78
N LEU A 65 7.74 12.77 -2.12
CA LEU A 65 7.12 11.46 -2.05
C LEU A 65 7.91 10.59 -1.08
N GLU A 66 7.19 9.75 -0.35
CA GLU A 66 7.72 8.83 0.65
C GLU A 66 7.13 7.44 0.38
N VAL A 67 7.99 6.42 0.31
CA VAL A 67 7.53 5.04 0.16
C VAL A 67 6.82 4.60 1.44
N ASP A 68 5.66 3.99 1.27
CA ASP A 68 4.96 3.32 2.34
C ASP A 68 5.60 1.93 2.55
N THR A 69 6.24 1.77 3.71
CA THR A 69 6.91 0.53 4.11
C THR A 69 6.01 -0.38 4.94
N TRP A 70 4.73 -0.02 5.11
CA TRP A 70 3.78 -0.84 5.84
C TRP A 70 3.52 -2.14 5.07
N LYS A 71 3.74 -3.26 5.77
CA LYS A 71 3.30 -4.59 5.35
C LYS A 71 2.25 -5.04 6.36
N PRO A 72 1.12 -5.62 5.92
CA PRO A 72 0.23 -6.28 6.87
C PRO A 72 1.06 -7.38 7.54
N GLU A 73 1.22 -7.30 8.86
CA GLU A 73 1.66 -8.48 9.59
C GLU A 73 0.64 -9.57 9.27
N ASN A 74 1.12 -10.72 8.81
CA ASN A 74 0.32 -11.92 8.77
C ASN A 74 0.05 -12.33 10.22
N SER A 75 -0.74 -11.52 10.93
CA SER A 75 -1.46 -11.95 12.12
C SER A 75 -2.27 -13.12 11.61
N GLY A 76 -1.78 -14.32 11.94
CA GLY A 76 -2.38 -15.56 11.53
C GLY A 76 -3.81 -15.60 12.03
N ASN A 77 -4.72 -15.10 11.21
CA ASN A 77 -6.07 -15.59 11.17
C ASN A 77 -5.98 -16.95 10.47
N THR A 78 -5.35 -17.92 11.13
CA THR A 78 -5.97 -19.25 11.19
C THR A 78 -7.33 -19.00 11.80
N ALA A 79 -8.29 -18.64 10.94
CA ALA A 79 -9.65 -19.06 11.15
C ALA A 79 -9.53 -20.57 11.35
N ALA A 80 -9.59 -21.00 12.61
CA ALA A 80 -9.94 -22.37 12.92
C ALA A 80 -11.16 -22.70 12.04
N PRO A 81 -11.22 -23.87 11.39
CA PRO A 81 -12.47 -24.26 10.76
C PRO A 81 -13.55 -24.10 11.82
N ALA A 82 -14.59 -23.34 11.52
CA ALA A 82 -15.73 -23.25 12.40
C ALA A 82 -16.20 -24.69 12.61
N ALA A 83 -15.92 -25.23 13.79
CA ALA A 83 -16.58 -26.43 14.25
C ALA A 83 -18.04 -26.03 14.42
N ASN A 84 -18.82 -26.21 13.36
CA ASN A 84 -20.27 -26.24 13.46
C ASN A 84 -20.58 -27.39 14.40
N SER A 85 -20.86 -27.05 15.64
CA SER A 85 -21.54 -27.90 16.60
C SER A 85 -22.89 -28.32 16.01
N ASN A 86 -23.10 -29.64 16.01
CA ASN A 86 -24.35 -30.37 15.79
C ASN A 86 -24.82 -30.53 14.33
N GLU A 87 -24.21 -31.49 13.63
CA GLU A 87 -24.93 -32.33 12.68
C GLU A 87 -25.20 -33.66 13.39
N GLU A 88 -26.35 -33.76 14.06
CA GLU A 88 -26.94 -35.07 14.34
C GLU A 88 -27.28 -35.67 12.97
N GLU A 89 -26.54 -36.71 12.60
CA GLU A 89 -26.77 -37.49 11.39
C GLU A 89 -28.16 -38.14 11.51
N LEU A 90 -29.17 -37.51 10.92
CA LEU A 90 -30.48 -38.12 10.73
C LEU A 90 -30.30 -39.29 9.76
N THR A 91 -30.09 -40.49 10.30
CA THR A 91 -30.09 -41.71 9.51
C THR A 91 -31.51 -42.00 9.03
N ALA A 92 -31.65 -42.71 7.91
CA ALA A 92 -32.94 -43.04 7.29
C ALA A 92 -33.91 -43.85 8.19
N GLU A 93 -33.48 -44.16 9.41
CA GLU A 93 -34.21 -44.91 10.44
C GLU A 93 -35.07 -44.00 11.34
N ASP A 94 -34.90 -42.68 11.29
CA ASP A 94 -35.60 -41.71 12.17
C ASP A 94 -36.81 -41.00 11.49
N LEU A 95 -37.24 -41.47 10.32
CA LEU A 95 -38.46 -40.99 9.65
C LEU A 95 -39.62 -41.98 9.89
N PRO A 96 -40.72 -41.58 10.54
CA PRO A 96 -41.89 -42.43 10.67
C PRO A 96 -42.58 -42.60 9.31
N PHE A 97 -42.86 -43.84 8.92
CA PHE A 97 -43.63 -44.22 7.72
C PHE A 97 -45.08 -43.71 7.76
#